data_AF-A0A1W1XX64-F1
#
_entry.id   AF-A0A1W1XX64-F1
#
_cell.length_a   1.000
_cell.length_b   1.000
_cell.length_c   1.000
_cell.angle_alpha   90.00
_cell.angle_beta   90.00
_cell.angle_gamma   90.00
#
_symmetry.space_group_name_H-M   'P 1'
#
loop_
_entity.id
_entity.type
_entity.pdbx_description
1 polymer ?
#
loop_
_entity_poly.entity_id
_entity_poly.type
_entity_poly.pdbx_seq_one_letter_code
_entity_poly.pdbx_strand_id
1 'polypeptide(L)'
;MKICISDELRNVKLELKKRGYEIVSMNSNNECDAMICDLKNGGLQNINCENNIKKDGILIIDIGSKSIDEIEYILKNRIYSSLF
;
A
#
# COMPACT_ATOMS: atom_id res chain seq x y z
N MET A 1 3.60 -9.79 4.11
CA MET A 1 3.40 -8.33 4.18
C MET A 1 1.98 -8.02 3.74
N LYS A 2 1.24 -7.28 4.57
CA LYS A 2 -0.15 -6.86 4.32
C LYS A 2 -0.17 -5.54 3.57
N ILE A 3 -0.87 -5.52 2.45
CA ILE A 3 -0.96 -4.33 1.58
C ILE A 3 -2.41 -3.90 1.46
N CYS A 4 -2.66 -2.65 1.84
CA CYS A 4 -3.89 -1.94 1.55
C CYS A 4 -3.80 -1.37 0.12
N ILE A 5 -4.77 -1.65 -0.75
CA ILE A 5 -4.76 -1.13 -2.13
C ILE A 5 -6.13 -0.55 -2.46
N SER A 6 -6.16 0.66 -3.05
CA SER A 6 -7.40 1.29 -3.51
C SER A 6 -8.19 0.38 -4.46
N ASP A 7 -9.52 0.43 -4.37
CA ASP A 7 -10.42 -0.53 -5.03
C ASP A 7 -10.40 -0.48 -6.55
N GLU A 8 -10.12 0.70 -7.11
CA GLU A 8 -9.95 0.97 -8.52
C GLU A 8 -8.71 0.28 -9.12
N LEU A 9 -7.69 -0.05 -8.32
CA LEU A 9 -6.42 -0.63 -8.78
C LEU A 9 -6.46 -2.16 -8.89
N ARG A 10 -7.50 -2.71 -9.54
CA ARG A 10 -7.74 -4.17 -9.63
C ARG A 10 -6.55 -4.96 -10.19
N ASN A 11 -5.91 -4.45 -11.23
CA ASN A 11 -4.76 -5.11 -11.85
C ASN A 11 -3.59 -5.21 -10.87
N VAL A 12 -3.33 -4.16 -10.09
CA VAL A 12 -2.28 -4.12 -9.08
C VAL A 12 -2.57 -5.15 -7.98
N LYS A 13 -3.83 -5.24 -7.52
CA LYS A 13 -4.25 -6.25 -6.53
C LYS A 13 -3.97 -7.67 -7.00
N LEU A 14 -4.34 -7.99 -8.24
CA LEU A 14 -4.16 -9.32 -8.80
C LEU A 14 -2.68 -9.69 -8.92
N GLU A 15 -1.86 -8.80 -9.48
CA GLU A 15 -0.44 -9.07 -9.68
C GLU A 15 0.32 -9.20 -8.36
N LEU A 16 0.07 -8.33 -7.38
CA LEU A 16 0.71 -8.47 -6.06
C LEU A 16 0.21 -9.70 -5.31
N LYS A 17 -1.07 -10.07 -5.41
CA LYS A 17 -1.57 -11.32 -4.83
C LYS A 17 -0.89 -12.55 -5.43
N LYS A 18 -0.68 -12.58 -6.76
CA LYS A 18 0.08 -13.65 -7.44
C LYS A 18 1.54 -13.75 -6.96
N ARG A 19 2.13 -12.62 -6.56
CA ARG A 19 3.50 -12.53 -6.02
C ARG A 19 3.58 -12.88 -4.53
N GLY A 20 2.48 -13.30 -3.90
CA GLY A 20 2.44 -13.78 -2.51
C GLY A 20 2.14 -12.71 -1.47
N TYR A 21 1.73 -11.51 -1.87
CA TYR A 21 1.30 -10.46 -0.94
C TYR A 21 -0.13 -10.70 -0.43
N GLU A 22 -0.35 -10.39 0.85
CA GLU A 22 -1.69 -10.40 1.44
C GLU A 22 -2.38 -9.07 1.17
N ILE A 23 -3.41 -9.08 0.33
CA ILE A 23 -4.17 -7.86 -0.02
C ILE A 23 -5.36 -7.74 0.90
N VAL A 24 -5.41 -6.64 1.65
CA VAL A 24 -6.52 -6.32 2.56
C VAL A 24 -7.30 -5.11 2.06
N SER A 25 -8.57 -5.01 2.46
CA SER A 25 -9.42 -3.89 2.08
C SER A 25 -9.00 -2.63 2.85
N MET A 26 -8.98 -1.49 2.15
CA MET A 26 -8.72 -0.16 2.72
C MET A 26 -9.72 0.22 3.83
N ASN A 27 -10.94 -0.32 3.77
CA ASN A 27 -12.02 -0.03 4.71
C ASN A 27 -12.09 -1.00 5.89
N SER A 28 -11.17 -1.96 5.96
CA SER A 28 -11.07 -2.85 7.11
C SER A 28 -10.19 -2.20 8.19
N ASN A 29 -10.52 -2.40 9.48
CA ASN A 29 -9.70 -1.99 10.63
C ASN A 29 -8.42 -2.85 10.77
N ASN A 30 -7.85 -3.27 9.65
CA ASN A 30 -6.68 -4.12 9.64
C ASN A 30 -5.44 -3.27 9.46
N GLU A 31 -4.48 -3.44 10.36
CA GLU A 31 -3.17 -2.84 10.22
C GLU A 31 -2.48 -3.31 8.92
N CYS A 32 -1.97 -2.35 8.15
CA CYS A 32 -1.25 -2.57 6.91
C CYS A 32 0.23 -2.20 7.05
N ASP A 33 1.10 -2.92 6.35
CA ASP A 33 2.53 -2.59 6.26
C ASP A 33 2.79 -1.51 5.19
N ALA A 34 2.01 -1.57 4.12
CA ALA A 34 2.07 -0.65 2.99
C ALA A 34 0.68 -0.36 2.41
N MET A 35 0.58 0.78 1.75
CA MET A 35 -0.60 1.24 1.06
C MET A 35 -0.27 1.71 -0.35
N ILE A 36 -1.05 1.27 -1.33
CA ILE A 36 -0.93 1.69 -2.72
C ILE A 36 -2.21 2.39 -3.14
N CYS A 37 -2.08 3.61 -3.62
CA CYS A 37 -3.20 4.48 -3.98
C CYS A 37 -2.88 5.35 -5.20
N ASP A 38 -3.90 5.98 -5.77
CA ASP A 38 -3.74 7.03 -6.79
C ASP A 38 -3.98 8.40 -6.15
N LEU A 39 -2.90 9.13 -5.90
CA LEU A 39 -3.00 10.44 -5.24
C LEU A 39 -3.74 11.47 -6.11
N LYS A 40 -3.62 11.39 -7.43
CA LYS A 40 -4.25 12.35 -8.36
C LYS A 40 -5.76 12.19 -8.37
N ASN A 41 -6.24 10.96 -8.21
CA ASN A 41 -7.67 10.63 -8.20
C ASN A 41 -8.26 10.58 -6.79
N GLY A 42 -7.64 11.27 -5.83
CA GLY A 42 -8.18 11.38 -4.47
C GLY A 42 -8.05 10.10 -3.65
N GLY A 43 -7.10 9.22 -3.98
CA GLY A 43 -6.90 7.92 -3.33
C GLY A 43 -6.57 7.99 -1.84
N LEU A 44 -6.27 9.17 -1.29
CA LEU A 44 -6.16 9.37 0.16
C LEU A 44 -7.45 9.86 0.84
N GLN A 45 -8.40 10.40 0.10
CA GLN A 45 -9.56 11.10 0.66
C GLN A 45 -10.51 10.17 1.44
N ASN A 46 -10.50 8.88 1.11
CA ASN A 46 -11.35 7.87 1.74
C ASN A 46 -10.60 6.95 2.71
N ILE A 47 -9.34 7.27 3.04
CA ILE A 47 -8.59 6.43 3.98
C ILE A 47 -8.92 6.88 5.39
N ASN A 48 -9.57 5.99 6.13
CA ASN A 48 -9.70 6.14 7.56
C ASN A 48 -8.36 5.79 8.24
N CYS A 49 -7.39 6.71 8.15
CA CYS A 49 -6.02 6.53 8.64
C CYS A 49 -5.92 6.31 10.16
N GLU A 50 -6.93 6.75 10.92
CA GLU A 50 -6.90 6.72 12.38
C GLU A 50 -6.81 5.31 12.98
N ASN A 51 -7.32 4.29 12.27
CA ASN A 51 -7.36 2.91 12.78
C ASN A 51 -6.38 1.94 12.08
N ASN A 52 -5.72 2.37 10.99
CA ASN A 52 -4.97 1.46 10.09
C ASN A 52 -3.46 1.71 10.06
N ILE A 53 -2.97 2.74 10.77
CA ILE A 53 -1.55 3.08 10.85
C ILE A 53 -0.92 2.34 12.03
N LYS A 54 0.02 1.45 11.74
CA LYS A 54 0.86 0.80 12.75
C LYS A 54 1.67 1.85 13.52
N LYS A 55 2.02 1.55 14.78
CA LYS A 55 2.96 2.38 15.57
C LYS A 55 4.27 2.68 14.84
N ASP A 56 4.75 1.74 14.01
CA ASP A 56 5.98 1.87 13.23
C ASP A 56 5.78 2.64 11.90
N GLY A 57 4.59 3.19 11.68
CA GLY A 57 4.20 3.90 10.47
C GLY A 57 3.80 2.98 9.32
N ILE A 58 3.25 3.58 8.26
CA ILE A 58 2.83 2.89 7.03
C ILE A 58 3.60 3.44 5.83
N LEU A 59 4.00 2.58 4.89
CA LEU A 59 4.54 3.03 3.61
C LEU A 59 3.39 3.38 2.66
N ILE A 60 3.33 4.62 2.19
CA ILE A 60 2.36 5.03 1.16
C ILE A 60 3.08 5.10 -0.19
N ILE A 61 2.51 4.45 -1.21
CA ILE A 61 3.00 4.44 -2.59
C ILE A 61 1.91 5.00 -3.50
N ASP A 62 2.24 6.08 -4.20
CA ASP A 62 1.45 6.57 -5.33
C ASP A 62 1.70 5.73 -6.57
N ILE A 63 0.62 5.21 -7.17
CA ILE A 63 0.66 4.39 -8.38
C ILE A 63 1.21 5.18 -9.57
N GLY A 64 0.81 6.44 -9.73
CA GLY A 64 1.27 7.35 -10.78
C GLY A 64 1.50 6.65 -12.13
N SER A 65 2.76 6.63 -12.58
CA SER A 65 3.21 5.92 -13.79
C SER A 65 4.08 4.70 -13.50
N LYS A 66 4.05 4.17 -12.28
CA LYS A 66 4.88 3.03 -11.85
C LYS A 66 4.29 1.72 -12.36
N SER A 67 5.16 0.87 -12.89
CA SER A 67 4.89 -0.53 -13.17
C SER A 67 4.75 -1.35 -11.88
N ILE A 68 4.17 -2.55 -11.98
CA ILE A 68 4.09 -3.47 -10.84
C ILE A 68 5.49 -3.88 -10.34
N ASP A 69 6.46 -4.00 -11.24
CA ASP A 69 7.83 -4.38 -10.86
C ASP A 69 8.52 -3.27 -10.06
N GLU A 70 8.30 -2.02 -10.42
CA GLU A 70 8.78 -0.87 -9.63
C GLU A 70 8.09 -0.79 -8.27
N ILE A 71 6.78 -1.07 -8.19
CA ILE A 71 6.07 -1.15 -6.91
C ILE A 71 6.67 -2.26 -6.05
N GLU A 72 6.86 -3.46 -6.60
CA GLU A 72 7.46 -4.59 -5.88
C GLU A 72 8.89 -4.29 -5.42
N TYR A 73 9.68 -3.62 -6.26
CA TYR A 73 11.01 -3.16 -5.91
C TYR A 73 10.98 -2.23 -4.69
N ILE A 74 10.07 -1.24 -4.67
CA ILE A 74 9.89 -0.33 -3.52
C ILE A 74 9.50 -1.12 -2.26
N LEU A 75 8.58 -2.08 -2.39
CA LEU A 75 8.11 -2.91 -1.28
C LEU A 75 9.22 -3.78 -0.67
N LYS A 76 10.11 -4.36 -1.50
CA LYS A 76 11.18 -5.25 -1.05
C LYS A 76 12.41 -4.51 -0.52
N ASN A 77 12.73 -3.36 -1.10
CA ASN A 77 13.97 -2.63 -0.80
C ASN A 77 13.76 -1.48 0.19
N ARG A 78 12.64 -1.49 0.93
CA ARG A 78 12.43 -0.54 2.02
C ARG A 78 13.48 -0.78 3.11
N ILE A 79 14.48 0.10 3.19
CA ILE A 79 15.43 0.16 4.30
C ILE A 79 14.77 0.97 5.42
N TYR A 80 14.46 0.31 6.55
CA TYR A 80 14.10 1.02 7.78
C TYR A 80 15.39 1.56 8.39
N SER A 81 15.70 2.83 8.11
CA SER A 81 16.61 3.57 8.96
C SER A 81 15.82 4.10 10.15
N SER A 82 16.22 3.74 11.38
CA SER A 82 15.76 4.47 12.55
C SER A 82 16.07 5.96 12.36
N LEU A 83 15.10 6.83 12.62
CA LEU A 83 15.32 8.28 12.65
C LEU A 83 16.02 8.73 13.95
N PHE A 84 16.39 7.77 14.81
CA PHE A 84 17.00 7.97 16.12
C PHE A 84 18.15 6.99 16.36
#